data_AF-A0AA45WNR9-F1
#
_entry.id   AF-A0AA45WNR9-F1
#
_cell.length_a   1.000
_cell.length_b   1.000
_cell.length_c   1.000
_cell.angle_alpha   90.00
_cell.angle_beta   90.00
_cell.angle_gamma   90.00
#
_symmetry.space_group_name_H-M   'P 1'
#
loop_
_entity.id
_entity.type
_entity.pdbx_description
1 polymer ?
#
loop_
_entity_poly.entity_id
_entity_poly.type
_entity_poly.pdbx_seq_one_letter_code
_entity_poly.pdbx_strand_id
1 'polypeptide(L)'
;MLEKFKNDPSDRIKIIKSKKLSEEDKPVLYELLTDKNVSDEEKFLIWKAIKQKNDLLDVEKLSELLNMPALNVKKIFTSTPIEVKFPIALKDKAEITKAYIIELPKETDTLSFSLKEDKIEALKTIKDIVNKPFFVIFEKDFTHKSFMLAVLVGLLTKGENIDKFAFTGVVNKEKEIFSVDGIEEKEKVAKEQGLKLIKPDYADTIDELLYWIGEEAIDIPFLIMVNKSTEEVKTALTKLEKEIKDKKSYFSIEKLKNIFDIQEEDLYLYYDKPLSEKEEEWQNLIKLFEEKLKNIYSKFENKIRILHIAFATPASLAMGFGIKLGTKKPVILYHYQSDKYVPVIDLSSAETIRTIKGMKEIEKIKYEIKNIQNTEDVAVEIRLASHNLTSDVENYLKANNKDYAIVNIQTLNAGNLPLPEKNEWAEYISEIYTLLNDLKNQYHINRYHIFLSTPVAIAFALGMAIGHFWDTYIYNYNPKAEIKNKYFKVLEGKNLESIF
;
A
#
# COMPACT_ATOMS: atom_id res chain seq x y z
N MET A 1 -53.86 -19.39 12.01
CA MET A 1 -53.01 -18.35 11.39
C MET A 1 -52.86 -17.23 12.40
N LEU A 2 -51.67 -17.08 13.00
CA LEU A 2 -51.45 -16.31 14.24
C LEU A 2 -51.88 -14.83 14.09
N GLU A 3 -52.83 -14.39 14.91
CA GLU A 3 -53.25 -12.98 15.02
C GLU A 3 -52.09 -12.01 15.31
N LYS A 4 -50.98 -12.54 15.84
CA LYS A 4 -49.74 -11.85 16.19
C LYS A 4 -49.12 -11.05 15.05
N PHE A 5 -49.31 -11.45 13.79
CA PHE A 5 -48.71 -10.75 12.63
C PHE A 5 -49.72 -9.96 11.78
N LYS A 6 -50.93 -9.67 12.30
CA LYS A 6 -51.96 -8.96 11.51
C LYS A 6 -51.65 -7.47 11.26
N ASN A 7 -51.69 -7.14 9.97
CA ASN A 7 -51.94 -5.87 9.27
C ASN A 7 -51.00 -4.66 9.37
N ASP A 8 -50.30 -4.37 10.48
CA ASP A 8 -49.36 -3.22 10.50
C ASP A 8 -47.89 -3.68 10.40
N PRO A 9 -47.15 -3.28 9.33
CA PRO A 9 -45.69 -3.51 9.23
C PRO A 9 -44.91 -3.08 10.48
N SER A 10 -45.34 -2.00 11.13
CA SER A 10 -44.68 -1.46 12.32
C SER A 10 -44.75 -2.42 13.50
N ASP A 11 -45.88 -3.10 13.68
CA ASP A 11 -46.08 -4.06 14.77
C ASP A 11 -45.37 -5.38 14.50
N ARG A 12 -45.34 -5.83 13.23
CA ARG A 12 -44.53 -7.00 12.84
C ARG A 12 -43.05 -6.78 13.12
N ILE A 13 -42.50 -5.62 12.74
CA ILE A 13 -41.11 -5.25 13.03
C ILE A 13 -40.81 -5.27 14.54
N LYS A 14 -41.70 -4.70 15.38
CA LYS A 14 -41.53 -4.73 16.85
C LYS A 14 -41.48 -6.16 17.38
N ILE A 15 -42.36 -7.03 16.89
CA ILE A 15 -42.42 -8.44 17.31
C ILE A 15 -41.14 -9.17 16.93
N ILE A 16 -40.66 -9.00 15.69
CA ILE A 16 -39.41 -9.63 15.23
C ILE A 16 -38.23 -9.12 16.07
N LYS A 17 -38.14 -7.81 16.31
CA LYS A 17 -37.09 -7.19 17.15
C LYS A 17 -37.14 -7.66 18.62
N SER A 18 -38.32 -7.99 19.15
CA SER A 18 -38.48 -8.47 20.54
C SER A 18 -37.85 -9.84 20.81
N LYS A 19 -37.41 -10.57 19.76
CA LYS A 19 -36.85 -11.92 19.82
C LYS A 19 -37.77 -12.99 20.44
N LYS A 20 -39.06 -12.70 20.66
CA LYS A 20 -40.08 -13.65 21.12
C LYS A 20 -40.71 -14.44 19.97
N LEU A 21 -39.85 -14.95 19.08
CA LEU A 21 -40.22 -15.84 17.98
C LEU A 21 -40.03 -17.30 18.39
N SER A 22 -40.96 -18.14 17.96
CA SER A 22 -41.06 -19.58 18.25
C SER A 22 -41.22 -20.39 16.97
N GLU A 23 -41.06 -21.72 17.08
CA GLU A 23 -41.29 -22.70 16.01
C GLU A 23 -42.62 -22.50 15.26
N GLU A 24 -43.69 -22.16 15.98
CA GLU A 24 -45.03 -21.94 15.42
C GLU A 24 -45.11 -20.73 14.47
N ASP A 25 -44.18 -19.78 14.61
CA ASP A 25 -44.11 -18.58 13.78
C ASP A 25 -43.47 -18.87 12.40
N LYS A 26 -42.76 -20.01 12.22
CA LYS A 26 -42.04 -20.36 10.97
C LYS A 26 -42.83 -20.15 9.68
N PRO A 27 -44.08 -20.68 9.54
CA PRO A 27 -44.81 -20.58 8.27
C PRO A 27 -45.04 -19.12 7.84
N VAL A 28 -45.40 -18.27 8.81
CA VAL A 28 -45.66 -16.84 8.57
C VAL A 28 -44.37 -16.10 8.22
N LEU A 29 -43.28 -16.39 8.94
CA LEU A 29 -41.97 -15.78 8.64
C LEU A 29 -41.50 -16.09 7.21
N TYR A 30 -41.72 -17.32 6.74
CA TYR A 30 -41.31 -17.72 5.40
C TYR A 30 -42.18 -17.09 4.32
N GLU A 31 -43.49 -16.99 4.53
CA GLU A 31 -44.40 -16.28 3.64
C GLU A 31 -43.98 -14.80 3.48
N LEU A 32 -43.70 -14.12 4.59
CA LEU A 32 -43.25 -12.73 4.60
C LEU A 32 -41.91 -12.50 3.88
N LEU A 33 -40.98 -13.48 3.90
CA LEU A 33 -39.73 -13.39 3.14
C LEU A 33 -39.95 -13.31 1.62
N THR A 34 -41.00 -13.99 1.13
CA THR A 34 -41.32 -14.09 -0.31
C THR A 34 -42.39 -13.11 -0.78
N ASP A 35 -43.05 -12.39 0.13
CA ASP A 35 -44.07 -11.42 -0.23
C ASP A 35 -43.46 -10.14 -0.83
N LYS A 36 -43.98 -9.71 -1.98
CA LYS A 36 -43.56 -8.48 -2.67
C LYS A 36 -43.94 -7.21 -1.92
N ASN A 37 -44.95 -7.26 -1.06
CA ASN A 37 -45.47 -6.11 -0.31
C ASN A 37 -44.74 -5.87 1.01
N VAL A 38 -43.85 -6.78 1.41
CA VAL A 38 -43.06 -6.67 2.63
C VAL A 38 -41.77 -5.90 2.35
N SER A 39 -41.45 -4.96 3.24
CA SER A 39 -40.26 -4.09 3.15
C SER A 39 -38.95 -4.86 3.20
N ASP A 40 -37.90 -4.23 2.65
CA ASP A 40 -36.54 -4.78 2.71
C ASP A 40 -36.05 -4.86 4.17
N GLU A 41 -36.39 -3.87 5.01
CA GLU A 41 -36.07 -3.88 6.45
C GLU A 41 -36.73 -5.08 7.16
N GLU A 42 -38.02 -5.31 6.92
CA GLU A 42 -38.74 -6.40 7.57
C GLU A 42 -38.15 -7.77 7.16
N LYS A 43 -37.89 -7.97 5.87
CA LYS A 43 -37.23 -9.19 5.35
C LYS A 43 -35.85 -9.40 5.94
N PHE A 44 -35.06 -8.33 6.08
CA PHE A 44 -33.76 -8.39 6.73
C PHE A 44 -33.84 -8.84 8.18
N LEU A 45 -34.78 -8.30 8.94
CA LEU A 45 -34.99 -8.67 10.34
C LEU A 45 -35.43 -10.13 10.47
N ILE A 46 -36.28 -10.63 9.57
CA ILE A 46 -36.69 -12.04 9.53
C ILE A 46 -35.50 -12.94 9.22
N TRP A 47 -34.74 -12.64 8.16
CA TRP A 47 -33.54 -13.41 7.81
C TRP A 47 -32.53 -13.46 8.96
N LYS A 48 -32.29 -12.31 9.60
CA LYS A 48 -31.40 -12.21 10.76
C LYS A 48 -31.91 -13.03 11.95
N ALA A 49 -33.22 -13.03 12.21
CA ALA A 49 -33.82 -13.83 13.27
C ALA A 49 -33.65 -15.33 13.02
N ILE A 50 -33.94 -15.81 11.80
CA ILE A 50 -33.77 -17.22 11.42
C ILE A 50 -32.29 -17.63 11.52
N LYS A 51 -31.37 -16.78 11.03
CA LYS A 51 -29.93 -17.00 11.12
C LYS A 51 -29.41 -17.11 12.57
N GLN A 52 -30.00 -16.37 13.50
CA GLN A 52 -29.59 -16.36 14.91
C GLN A 52 -30.22 -17.49 15.75
N LYS A 53 -31.32 -18.07 15.27
CA LYS A 53 -32.12 -19.05 15.99
C LYS A 53 -32.29 -20.31 15.13
N ASN A 54 -31.43 -21.30 15.36
CA ASN A 54 -31.43 -22.54 14.57
C ASN A 54 -32.76 -23.30 14.63
N ASP A 55 -33.51 -23.17 15.72
CA ASP A 55 -34.87 -23.68 15.83
C ASP A 55 -35.75 -23.10 14.71
N LEU A 56 -35.65 -21.81 14.38
CA LEU A 56 -36.44 -21.19 13.31
C LEU A 56 -36.03 -21.61 11.87
N LEU A 57 -34.95 -22.38 11.68
CA LEU A 57 -34.47 -22.77 10.36
C LEU A 57 -34.96 -24.17 9.96
N ASP A 58 -35.92 -24.21 9.03
CA ASP A 58 -36.35 -25.43 8.33
C ASP A 58 -35.83 -25.38 6.89
N VAL A 59 -34.75 -26.11 6.65
CA VAL A 59 -34.01 -26.08 5.38
C VAL A 59 -34.84 -26.65 4.24
N GLU A 60 -35.57 -27.75 4.47
CA GLU A 60 -36.35 -28.42 3.42
C GLU A 60 -37.53 -27.54 2.98
N LYS A 61 -38.26 -26.97 3.94
CA LYS A 61 -39.38 -26.08 3.63
C LYS A 61 -38.95 -24.82 2.89
N LEU A 62 -37.83 -24.22 3.28
CA LEU A 62 -37.25 -23.07 2.56
C LEU A 62 -36.68 -23.47 1.20
N SER A 63 -36.17 -24.69 1.04
CA SER A 63 -35.69 -25.23 -0.24
C SER A 63 -36.82 -25.33 -1.26
N GLU A 64 -37.97 -25.86 -0.86
CA GLU A 64 -39.19 -25.85 -1.68
C GLU A 64 -39.66 -24.42 -1.98
N LEU A 65 -39.78 -23.58 -0.95
CA LEU A 65 -40.34 -22.23 -1.11
C LEU A 65 -39.48 -21.35 -2.03
N LEU A 66 -38.16 -21.46 -1.93
CA LEU A 66 -37.21 -20.66 -2.73
C LEU A 66 -36.85 -21.33 -4.06
N ASN A 67 -37.37 -22.52 -4.33
CA ASN A 67 -37.00 -23.36 -5.47
C ASN A 67 -35.47 -23.48 -5.63
N MET A 68 -34.80 -23.83 -4.54
CA MET A 68 -33.34 -23.79 -4.43
C MET A 68 -32.82 -25.02 -3.67
N PRO A 69 -31.68 -25.64 -4.05
CA PRO A 69 -31.13 -26.78 -3.32
C PRO A 69 -30.94 -26.51 -1.82
N ALA A 70 -31.32 -27.48 -0.98
CA ALA A 70 -31.23 -27.43 0.49
C ALA A 70 -29.85 -26.99 1.01
N LEU A 71 -28.77 -27.42 0.35
CA LEU A 71 -27.40 -27.01 0.69
C LEU A 71 -27.19 -25.49 0.56
N ASN A 72 -27.79 -24.84 -0.43
CA ASN A 72 -27.65 -23.40 -0.64
C ASN A 72 -28.51 -22.60 0.35
N VAL A 73 -29.72 -23.09 0.65
CA VAL A 73 -30.55 -22.54 1.73
C VAL A 73 -29.77 -22.60 3.05
N LYS A 74 -29.23 -23.76 3.40
CA LYS A 74 -28.38 -23.90 4.59
C LYS A 74 -27.23 -22.89 4.55
N LYS A 75 -26.52 -22.76 3.43
CA LYS A 75 -25.43 -21.79 3.26
C LYS A 75 -25.87 -20.35 3.52
N ILE A 76 -27.02 -19.91 3.02
CA ILE A 76 -27.58 -18.56 3.20
C ILE A 76 -27.81 -18.24 4.67
N PHE A 77 -28.26 -19.21 5.46
CA PHE A 77 -28.57 -18.99 6.87
C PHE A 77 -27.40 -19.29 7.81
N THR A 78 -26.42 -20.11 7.43
CA THR A 78 -25.29 -20.47 8.32
C THR A 78 -23.99 -19.73 8.03
N SER A 79 -23.74 -19.26 6.81
CA SER A 79 -22.45 -18.63 6.46
C SER A 79 -22.29 -17.21 7.00
N THR A 80 -21.07 -16.79 7.31
CA THR A 80 -20.77 -15.37 7.57
C THR A 80 -20.92 -14.58 6.26
N PRO A 81 -21.79 -13.56 6.20
CA PRO A 81 -21.96 -12.76 5.00
C PRO A 81 -20.80 -11.77 4.83
N ILE A 82 -20.52 -11.40 3.58
CA ILE A 82 -19.74 -10.21 3.25
C ILE A 82 -20.66 -8.99 3.53
N GLU A 83 -20.21 -8.09 4.40
CA GLU A 83 -20.91 -6.85 4.69
C GLU A 83 -20.37 -5.73 3.79
N VAL A 84 -21.25 -5.00 3.11
CA VAL A 84 -20.89 -3.80 2.35
C VAL A 84 -21.76 -2.63 2.75
N LYS A 85 -21.17 -1.43 2.73
CA LYS A 85 -21.83 -0.19 3.17
C LYS A 85 -22.06 0.71 1.99
N PHE A 86 -23.24 1.33 1.94
CA PHE A 86 -23.57 2.34 0.94
C PHE A 86 -24.54 3.37 1.52
N PRO A 87 -24.42 4.64 1.12
CA PRO A 87 -25.36 5.66 1.54
C PRO A 87 -26.60 5.65 0.63
N ILE A 88 -27.76 5.86 1.23
CA ILE A 88 -29.03 6.08 0.55
C ILE A 88 -29.48 7.52 0.78
N ALA A 89 -30.00 8.16 -0.26
CA ALA A 89 -30.56 9.51 -0.18
C ALA A 89 -32.07 9.41 0.09
N LEU A 90 -32.52 10.02 1.18
CA LEU A 90 -33.93 10.29 1.48
C LEU A 90 -34.19 11.78 1.23
N LYS A 91 -35.47 12.17 1.05
CA LYS A 91 -35.88 13.53 0.62
C LYS A 91 -35.10 14.69 1.26
N ASP A 92 -34.79 14.60 2.56
CA ASP A 92 -34.11 15.67 3.30
C ASP A 92 -32.84 15.22 4.04
N LYS A 93 -32.44 13.94 3.90
CA LYS A 93 -31.31 13.34 4.66
C LYS A 93 -30.70 12.16 3.91
N ALA A 94 -29.39 11.99 3.99
CA ALA A 94 -28.75 10.73 3.62
C ALA A 94 -28.53 9.86 4.87
N GLU A 95 -28.52 8.54 4.70
CA GLU A 95 -28.14 7.60 5.75
C GLU A 95 -27.31 6.45 5.21
N ILE A 96 -26.37 5.93 6.01
CA ILE A 96 -25.62 4.72 5.68
C ILE A 96 -26.51 3.50 5.96
N THR A 97 -26.58 2.61 4.98
CA THR A 97 -27.21 1.29 5.09
C THR A 97 -26.23 0.20 4.64
N LYS A 98 -26.63 -1.05 4.81
CA LYS A 98 -25.80 -2.22 4.54
C LYS A 98 -26.47 -3.19 3.59
N ALA A 99 -25.65 -3.89 2.82
CA ALA A 99 -26.04 -5.14 2.17
C ALA A 99 -25.18 -6.28 2.71
N TYR A 100 -25.79 -7.45 2.82
CA TYR A 100 -25.15 -8.68 3.27
C TYR A 100 -25.18 -9.69 2.15
N ILE A 101 -24.00 -10.19 1.76
CA ILE A 101 -23.81 -10.96 0.54
C ILE A 101 -23.25 -12.34 0.90
N ILE A 102 -23.78 -13.40 0.29
CA ILE A 102 -23.27 -14.76 0.41
C ILE A 102 -23.08 -15.33 -0.98
N GLU A 103 -21.85 -15.66 -1.33
CA GLU A 103 -21.57 -16.32 -2.61
C GLU A 103 -22.24 -17.70 -2.68
N LEU A 104 -22.85 -18.02 -3.82
CA LEU A 104 -23.49 -19.31 -4.05
C LEU A 104 -22.67 -20.15 -5.07
N PRO A 105 -22.90 -21.48 -5.13
CA PRO A 105 -22.32 -22.33 -6.17
C PRO A 105 -22.74 -21.88 -7.58
N LYS A 106 -21.95 -22.22 -8.60
CA LYS A 106 -22.15 -21.72 -9.98
C LYS A 106 -23.43 -22.22 -10.62
N GLU A 107 -23.95 -23.36 -10.17
CA GLU A 107 -25.11 -24.04 -10.72
C GLU A 107 -26.44 -23.43 -10.25
N THR A 108 -26.42 -22.31 -9.52
CA THR A 108 -27.60 -21.70 -8.91
C THR A 108 -27.94 -20.36 -9.52
N ASP A 109 -29.13 -19.85 -9.19
CA ASP A 109 -29.46 -18.45 -9.48
C ASP A 109 -29.07 -17.50 -8.37
N THR A 110 -28.89 -16.23 -8.75
CA THR A 110 -28.74 -15.13 -7.81
C THR A 110 -30.09 -14.92 -7.12
N LEU A 111 -30.07 -14.85 -5.80
CA LEU A 111 -31.27 -14.68 -4.98
C LEU A 111 -31.21 -13.35 -4.23
N SER A 112 -32.34 -12.67 -4.16
CA SER A 112 -32.56 -11.54 -3.27
C SER A 112 -33.98 -11.60 -2.74
N PHE A 113 -34.15 -11.28 -1.46
CA PHE A 113 -35.50 -11.11 -0.90
C PHE A 113 -36.12 -9.76 -1.29
N SER A 114 -35.33 -8.83 -1.81
CA SER A 114 -35.86 -7.62 -2.44
C SER A 114 -36.44 -7.95 -3.80
N LEU A 115 -37.77 -7.88 -3.92
CA LEU A 115 -38.51 -8.26 -5.14
C LEU A 115 -38.88 -7.07 -6.05
N LYS A 116 -38.22 -5.92 -5.86
CA LYS A 116 -38.39 -4.72 -6.70
C LYS A 116 -37.64 -4.92 -8.03
N GLU A 117 -38.30 -4.62 -9.16
CA GLU A 117 -37.79 -4.94 -10.51
C GLU A 117 -36.45 -4.26 -10.83
N ASP A 118 -36.29 -3.00 -10.44
CA ASP A 118 -35.07 -2.21 -10.64
C ASP A 118 -33.85 -2.83 -9.94
N LYS A 119 -34.04 -3.35 -8.74
CA LYS A 119 -33.01 -4.07 -7.98
C LYS A 119 -32.72 -5.42 -8.62
N ILE A 120 -33.72 -6.17 -9.05
CA ILE A 120 -33.53 -7.47 -9.72
C ILE A 120 -32.68 -7.29 -10.99
N GLU A 121 -32.96 -6.28 -11.81
CA GLU A 121 -32.18 -5.97 -13.00
C GLU A 121 -30.73 -5.61 -12.66
N ALA A 122 -30.53 -4.73 -11.68
CA ALA A 122 -29.20 -4.36 -11.19
C ALA A 122 -28.39 -5.58 -10.69
N LEU A 123 -29.04 -6.51 -9.98
CA LEU A 123 -28.41 -7.73 -9.50
C LEU A 123 -28.06 -8.72 -10.62
N LYS A 124 -28.83 -8.75 -11.72
CA LYS A 124 -28.47 -9.51 -12.93
C LYS A 124 -27.22 -8.93 -13.57
N THR A 125 -27.11 -7.61 -13.71
CA THR A 125 -25.89 -6.96 -14.21
C THR A 125 -24.68 -7.31 -13.34
N ILE A 126 -24.81 -7.27 -12.01
CA ILE A 126 -23.74 -7.68 -11.10
C ILE A 126 -23.38 -9.16 -11.31
N LYS A 127 -24.35 -10.06 -11.40
CA LYS A 127 -24.15 -11.50 -11.67
C LYS A 127 -23.36 -11.72 -12.96
N ASP A 128 -23.72 -11.00 -14.03
CA ASP A 128 -23.06 -11.08 -15.33
C ASP A 128 -21.58 -10.65 -15.23
N ILE A 129 -21.28 -9.58 -14.48
CA ILE A 129 -19.91 -9.08 -14.29
C ILE A 129 -19.07 -10.04 -13.43
N VAL A 130 -19.59 -10.50 -12.28
CA VAL A 130 -18.84 -11.39 -11.39
C VAL A 130 -18.77 -12.83 -11.89
N ASN A 131 -19.61 -13.18 -12.87
CA ASN A 131 -19.79 -14.52 -13.41
C ASN A 131 -19.99 -15.58 -12.32
N LYS A 132 -20.77 -15.23 -11.29
CA LYS A 132 -21.03 -16.09 -10.13
C LYS A 132 -22.37 -15.73 -9.49
N PRO A 133 -23.19 -16.73 -9.13
CA PRO A 133 -24.42 -16.50 -8.38
C PRO A 133 -24.13 -16.10 -6.94
N PHE A 134 -25.02 -15.29 -6.36
CA PHE A 134 -24.91 -14.86 -4.97
C PHE A 134 -26.28 -14.61 -4.36
N PHE A 135 -26.35 -14.68 -3.05
CA PHE A 135 -27.47 -14.17 -2.26
C PHE A 135 -27.14 -12.76 -1.78
N VAL A 136 -28.11 -11.85 -1.81
CA VAL A 136 -27.99 -10.53 -1.21
C VAL A 136 -29.26 -10.13 -0.47
N ILE A 137 -29.09 -9.47 0.67
CA ILE A 137 -30.18 -8.88 1.45
C ILE A 137 -29.79 -7.49 1.93
N PHE A 138 -30.76 -6.57 1.95
CA PHE A 138 -30.54 -5.15 2.28
C PHE A 138 -31.13 -4.83 3.64
N GLU A 139 -30.41 -4.06 4.45
CA GLU A 139 -30.84 -3.70 5.80
C GLU A 139 -32.06 -2.76 5.84
N LYS A 140 -32.26 -1.95 4.80
CA LYS A 140 -33.31 -0.94 4.73
C LYS A 140 -33.93 -0.85 3.34
N ASP A 141 -35.13 -0.27 3.29
CA ASP A 141 -35.73 0.16 2.04
C ASP A 141 -34.99 1.35 1.44
N PHE A 142 -34.87 1.32 0.12
CA PHE A 142 -34.38 2.43 -0.67
C PHE A 142 -34.85 2.25 -2.11
N THR A 143 -34.78 3.34 -2.86
CA THR A 143 -34.95 3.40 -4.31
C THR A 143 -33.58 3.60 -4.95
N HIS A 144 -33.45 3.32 -6.26
CA HIS A 144 -32.25 3.52 -7.07
C HIS A 144 -31.21 2.40 -7.01
N LYS A 145 -30.28 2.47 -7.99
CA LYS A 145 -29.27 1.45 -8.30
C LYS A 145 -27.88 1.79 -7.76
N SER A 146 -27.72 2.82 -6.93
CA SER A 146 -26.39 3.26 -6.44
C SER A 146 -25.69 2.27 -5.51
N PHE A 147 -26.41 1.26 -5.01
CA PHE A 147 -25.86 0.14 -4.24
C PHE A 147 -25.01 -0.82 -5.08
N MET A 148 -25.13 -0.76 -6.42
CA MET A 148 -24.50 -1.71 -7.33
C MET A 148 -22.99 -1.78 -7.12
N LEU A 149 -22.34 -0.62 -6.99
CA LEU A 149 -20.90 -0.55 -6.76
C LEU A 149 -20.50 -1.26 -5.45
N ALA A 150 -21.24 -1.05 -4.37
CA ALA A 150 -20.96 -1.67 -3.08
C ALA A 150 -21.03 -3.20 -3.16
N VAL A 151 -22.10 -3.73 -3.75
CA VAL A 151 -22.31 -5.18 -3.87
C VAL A 151 -21.26 -5.81 -4.77
N LEU A 152 -20.97 -5.17 -5.91
CA LEU A 152 -19.97 -5.65 -6.86
C LEU A 152 -18.57 -5.69 -6.26
N VAL A 153 -18.15 -4.60 -5.61
CA VAL A 153 -16.84 -4.54 -4.91
C VAL A 153 -16.77 -5.58 -3.81
N GLY A 154 -17.81 -5.75 -3.00
CA GLY A 154 -17.86 -6.77 -1.96
C GLY A 154 -17.62 -8.18 -2.49
N LEU A 155 -18.24 -8.52 -3.62
CA LEU A 155 -18.04 -9.82 -4.27
C LEU A 155 -16.62 -9.99 -4.82
N LEU A 156 -16.10 -8.98 -5.52
CA LEU A 156 -14.79 -9.05 -6.18
C LEU A 156 -13.61 -9.07 -5.17
N THR A 157 -13.76 -8.38 -4.05
CA THR A 157 -12.76 -8.32 -2.96
C THR A 157 -12.98 -9.38 -1.89
N LYS A 158 -14.09 -10.14 -1.97
CA LYS A 158 -14.54 -11.07 -0.92
C LYS A 158 -14.69 -10.43 0.47
N GLY A 159 -14.90 -9.11 0.52
CA GLY A 159 -14.98 -8.35 1.76
C GLY A 159 -13.63 -7.93 2.35
N GLU A 160 -12.51 -8.21 1.69
CA GLU A 160 -11.18 -7.84 2.19
C GLU A 160 -10.90 -6.35 1.95
N ASN A 161 -10.37 -5.67 2.97
CA ASN A 161 -9.92 -4.26 2.90
C ASN A 161 -11.01 -3.24 2.54
N ILE A 162 -12.30 -3.54 2.75
CA ILE A 162 -13.41 -2.62 2.41
C ILE A 162 -14.17 -2.02 3.60
N ASP A 163 -13.83 -2.38 4.84
CA ASP A 163 -14.61 -2.02 6.04
C ASP A 163 -14.69 -0.51 6.30
N LYS A 164 -13.71 0.26 5.85
CA LYS A 164 -13.64 1.71 6.01
C LYS A 164 -14.35 2.50 4.92
N PHE A 165 -14.80 1.80 3.88
CA PHE A 165 -15.39 2.41 2.72
C PHE A 165 -16.90 2.27 2.75
N ALA A 166 -17.56 3.31 2.26
CA ALA A 166 -18.90 3.21 1.73
C ALA A 166 -18.81 3.41 0.21
N PHE A 167 -19.67 2.77 -0.56
CA PHE A 167 -19.62 2.85 -2.01
C PHE A 167 -20.92 3.40 -2.57
N THR A 168 -20.83 4.24 -3.60
CA THR A 168 -21.99 4.73 -4.35
C THR A 168 -21.67 4.74 -5.84
N GLY A 169 -22.54 4.18 -6.66
CA GLY A 169 -22.37 4.19 -8.11
C GLY A 169 -23.24 3.17 -8.82
N VAL A 170 -23.56 3.43 -10.08
CA VAL A 170 -24.21 2.47 -10.98
C VAL A 170 -23.13 1.88 -11.89
N VAL A 171 -23.24 0.60 -12.21
CA VAL A 171 -22.25 -0.11 -13.04
C VAL A 171 -22.96 -0.76 -14.22
N ASN A 172 -22.43 -0.63 -15.43
CA ASN A 172 -22.95 -1.33 -16.61
C ASN A 172 -22.22 -2.66 -16.86
N LYS A 173 -22.60 -3.37 -17.93
CA LYS A 173 -22.02 -4.67 -18.27
C LYS A 173 -20.55 -4.56 -18.73
N GLU A 174 -20.18 -3.39 -19.22
CA GLU A 174 -18.84 -3.01 -19.64
C GLU A 174 -17.93 -2.64 -18.47
N LYS A 175 -18.45 -2.73 -17.23
CA LYS A 175 -17.77 -2.39 -15.96
C LYS A 175 -17.44 -0.91 -15.78
N GLU A 176 -18.12 -0.02 -16.50
CA GLU A 176 -17.99 1.43 -16.34
C GLU A 176 -18.81 1.89 -15.12
N ILE A 177 -18.29 2.87 -14.38
CA ILE A 177 -18.89 3.40 -13.16
C ILE A 177 -19.52 4.77 -13.46
N PHE A 178 -20.82 4.90 -13.22
CA PHE A 178 -21.58 6.12 -13.52
C PHE A 178 -21.92 6.91 -12.28
N SER A 179 -21.89 8.25 -12.44
CA SER A 179 -22.33 9.23 -11.44
C SER A 179 -23.78 9.01 -11.01
N VAL A 180 -24.07 9.42 -9.79
CA VAL A 180 -25.39 9.27 -9.15
C VAL A 180 -25.74 10.53 -8.39
N ASP A 181 -27.03 10.76 -8.16
CA ASP A 181 -27.48 11.94 -7.45
C ASP A 181 -27.11 11.93 -5.96
N GLY A 182 -27.05 13.14 -5.38
CA GLY A 182 -26.87 13.38 -3.95
C GLY A 182 -25.49 13.01 -3.40
N ILE A 183 -24.43 13.15 -4.21
CA ILE A 183 -23.05 12.79 -3.79
C ILE A 183 -22.62 13.58 -2.55
N GLU A 184 -22.94 14.87 -2.47
CA GLU A 184 -22.53 15.72 -1.35
C GLU A 184 -23.16 15.25 -0.02
N GLU A 185 -24.46 14.95 -0.01
CA GLU A 185 -25.17 14.45 1.17
C GLU A 185 -24.68 13.06 1.56
N LYS A 186 -24.43 12.19 0.57
CA LYS A 186 -23.87 10.85 0.75
C LYS A 186 -22.47 10.91 1.37
N GLU A 187 -21.63 11.84 0.91
CA GLU A 187 -20.26 12.03 1.40
C GLU A 187 -20.28 12.55 2.84
N LYS A 188 -21.17 13.50 3.14
CA LYS A 188 -21.36 14.01 4.50
C LYS A 188 -21.73 12.90 5.47
N VAL A 189 -22.71 12.04 5.15
CA VAL A 189 -23.13 10.98 6.07
C VAL A 189 -22.09 9.87 6.19
N ALA A 190 -21.33 9.57 5.14
CA ALA A 190 -20.20 8.65 5.24
C ALA A 190 -19.14 9.17 6.22
N LYS A 191 -18.79 10.46 6.09
CA LYS A 191 -17.83 11.12 6.98
C LYS A 191 -18.30 11.16 8.44
N GLU A 192 -19.58 11.43 8.68
CA GLU A 192 -20.18 11.39 10.03
C GLU A 192 -20.07 10.01 10.70
N GLN A 193 -20.01 8.93 9.90
CA GLN A 193 -19.82 7.56 10.37
C GLN A 193 -18.34 7.11 10.36
N GLY A 194 -17.40 8.01 10.10
CA GLY A 194 -15.97 7.69 10.00
C GLY A 194 -15.62 6.83 8.78
N LEU A 195 -16.46 6.84 7.75
CA LEU A 195 -16.26 6.11 6.49
C LEU A 195 -15.78 7.05 5.38
N LYS A 196 -14.95 6.53 4.48
CA LYS A 196 -14.58 7.21 3.23
C LYS A 196 -15.56 6.77 2.14
N LEU A 197 -16.25 7.74 1.52
CA LEU A 197 -17.12 7.44 0.39
C LEU A 197 -16.30 7.27 -0.89
N ILE A 198 -16.37 6.09 -1.49
CA ILE A 198 -15.90 5.82 -2.85
C ILE A 198 -17.03 6.16 -3.81
N LYS A 199 -16.76 7.14 -4.68
CA LYS A 199 -17.71 7.71 -5.64
C LYS A 199 -17.15 7.61 -7.07
N PRO A 200 -18.00 7.75 -8.10
CA PRO A 200 -17.62 7.50 -9.50
C PRO A 200 -16.43 8.34 -10.00
N ASP A 201 -16.25 9.56 -9.51
CA ASP A 201 -15.08 10.40 -9.88
C ASP A 201 -13.73 9.80 -9.43
N TYR A 202 -13.75 8.78 -8.56
CA TYR A 202 -12.54 8.12 -8.08
C TYR A 202 -12.10 6.95 -8.95
N ALA A 203 -12.93 6.41 -9.84
CA ALA A 203 -12.52 5.41 -10.82
C ALA A 203 -13.55 5.32 -11.95
N ASP A 204 -13.10 5.29 -13.19
CA ASP A 204 -13.97 5.22 -14.37
C ASP A 204 -14.49 3.79 -14.59
N THR A 205 -13.71 2.79 -14.15
CA THR A 205 -14.02 1.37 -14.32
C THR A 205 -13.81 0.57 -13.05
N ILE A 206 -14.44 -0.60 -12.97
CA ILE A 206 -14.24 -1.54 -11.86
C ILE A 206 -12.79 -2.04 -11.79
N ASP A 207 -12.14 -2.26 -12.94
CA ASP A 207 -10.76 -2.73 -12.97
C ASP A 207 -9.79 -1.67 -12.40
N GLU A 208 -10.01 -0.38 -12.68
CA GLU A 208 -9.29 0.72 -12.03
C GLU A 208 -9.58 0.77 -10.52
N LEU A 209 -10.84 0.62 -10.11
CA LEU A 209 -11.18 0.66 -8.70
C LEU A 209 -10.49 -0.47 -7.93
N LEU A 210 -10.49 -1.69 -8.48
CA LEU A 210 -9.84 -2.85 -7.88
C LEU A 210 -8.33 -2.68 -7.76
N TYR A 211 -7.66 -1.99 -8.69
CA TYR A 211 -6.25 -1.63 -8.54
C TYR A 211 -6.02 -0.87 -7.22
N TRP A 212 -6.87 0.09 -6.89
CA TRP A 212 -6.71 0.89 -5.67
C TRP A 212 -7.15 0.17 -4.40
N ILE A 213 -8.36 -0.38 -4.38
CA ILE A 213 -8.94 -0.94 -3.14
C ILE A 213 -8.73 -2.44 -3.00
N GLY A 214 -8.68 -3.17 -4.11
CA GLY A 214 -8.65 -4.64 -4.14
C GLY A 214 -7.24 -5.25 -4.07
N GLU A 215 -6.22 -4.59 -4.61
CA GLU A 215 -4.86 -5.15 -4.59
C GLU A 215 -4.23 -5.16 -3.19
N GLU A 216 -3.39 -6.16 -2.92
CA GLU A 216 -2.64 -6.24 -1.66
C GLU A 216 -1.57 -5.15 -1.54
N ALA A 217 -1.00 -4.71 -2.66
CA ALA A 217 0.07 -3.72 -2.70
C ALA A 217 -0.40 -2.40 -3.29
N ILE A 218 0.27 -1.30 -2.91
CA ILE A 218 0.07 0.01 -3.49
C ILE A 218 1.42 0.69 -3.74
N ASP A 219 1.54 1.25 -4.94
CA ASP A 219 2.72 2.00 -5.40
C ASP A 219 2.67 3.43 -4.84
N ILE A 220 3.77 3.89 -4.22
CA ILE A 220 3.86 5.23 -3.63
C ILE A 220 5.14 5.91 -4.12
N PRO A 221 5.06 6.95 -4.97
CA PRO A 221 6.22 7.74 -5.37
C PRO A 221 6.75 8.54 -4.19
N PHE A 222 8.07 8.59 -4.04
CA PHE A 222 8.72 9.36 -2.99
C PHE A 222 10.00 9.99 -3.49
N LEU A 223 10.02 11.32 -3.62
CA LEU A 223 11.20 12.05 -4.07
C LEU A 223 12.05 12.52 -2.89
N ILE A 224 13.37 12.48 -3.07
CA ILE A 224 14.33 13.05 -2.13
C ILE A 224 15.21 14.03 -2.90
N MET A 225 14.98 15.33 -2.70
CA MET A 225 15.62 16.39 -3.50
C MET A 225 16.24 17.47 -2.61
N VAL A 226 17.53 17.72 -2.82
CA VAL A 226 18.33 18.71 -2.09
C VAL A 226 18.89 19.72 -3.07
N ASN A 227 18.91 20.99 -2.66
CA ASN A 227 19.35 22.13 -3.48
C ASN A 227 18.55 22.22 -4.79
N LYS A 228 17.23 22.18 -4.65
CA LYS A 228 16.28 22.28 -5.75
C LYS A 228 15.26 23.36 -5.44
N SER A 229 14.47 23.76 -6.43
CA SER A 229 13.27 24.59 -6.24
C SER A 229 12.02 23.72 -6.14
N THR A 230 10.94 24.25 -5.56
CA THR A 230 9.64 23.56 -5.49
C THR A 230 9.12 23.16 -6.88
N GLU A 231 9.31 24.02 -7.90
CA GLU A 231 8.88 23.73 -9.27
C GLU A 231 9.66 22.56 -9.90
N GLU A 232 10.96 22.44 -9.59
CA GLU A 232 11.75 21.27 -10.00
C GLU A 232 11.26 19.99 -9.33
N VAL A 233 10.85 20.04 -8.05
CA VAL A 233 10.29 18.88 -7.34
C VAL A 233 8.98 18.43 -7.96
N LYS A 234 8.07 19.36 -8.24
CA LYS A 234 6.78 19.05 -8.88
C LYS A 234 6.99 18.44 -10.26
N THR A 235 7.88 19.04 -11.06
CA THR A 235 8.23 18.51 -12.38
C THR A 235 8.81 17.09 -12.29
N ALA A 236 9.69 16.84 -11.31
CA ALA A 236 10.24 15.52 -11.05
C ALA A 236 9.15 14.52 -10.64
N LEU A 237 8.18 14.95 -9.84
CA LEU A 237 7.11 14.07 -9.33
C LEU A 237 6.20 13.63 -10.47
N THR A 238 5.82 14.54 -11.37
CA THR A 238 5.05 14.22 -12.58
C THR A 238 5.81 13.26 -13.50
N LYS A 239 7.13 13.42 -13.64
CA LYS A 239 7.94 12.48 -14.44
C LYS A 239 8.00 11.11 -13.79
N LEU A 240 8.16 11.03 -12.47
CA LEU A 240 8.15 9.75 -11.76
C LEU A 240 6.77 9.06 -11.83
N GLU A 241 5.68 9.81 -11.65
CA GLU A 241 4.31 9.32 -11.82
C GLU A 241 4.12 8.70 -13.21
N LYS A 242 4.58 9.37 -14.27
CA LYS A 242 4.52 8.85 -15.63
C LYS A 242 5.23 7.51 -15.77
N GLU A 243 6.44 7.37 -15.24
CA GLU A 243 7.23 6.12 -15.33
C GLU A 243 6.59 4.97 -14.53
N ILE A 244 5.89 5.27 -13.42
CA ILE A 244 5.08 4.26 -12.71
C ILE A 244 3.87 3.89 -13.55
N LYS A 245 3.16 4.89 -14.10
CA LYS A 245 1.95 4.70 -14.90
C LYS A 245 2.19 3.90 -16.18
N ASP A 246 3.33 4.07 -16.83
CA ASP A 246 3.74 3.30 -18.00
C ASP A 246 3.82 1.78 -17.70
N LYS A 247 4.03 1.40 -16.44
CA LYS A 247 4.02 0.00 -15.96
C LYS A 247 2.71 -0.40 -15.27
N LYS A 248 2.00 0.57 -14.71
CA LYS A 248 0.78 0.41 -13.91
C LYS A 248 -0.26 1.40 -14.41
N SER A 249 -1.01 1.03 -15.45
CA SER A 249 -1.86 1.95 -16.22
C SER A 249 -2.86 2.79 -15.40
N TYR A 250 -3.33 2.23 -14.27
CA TYR A 250 -4.28 2.88 -13.36
C TYR A 250 -3.64 3.75 -12.28
N PHE A 251 -2.31 3.76 -12.17
CA PHE A 251 -1.62 4.57 -11.18
C PHE A 251 -1.82 6.07 -11.45
N SER A 252 -2.07 6.81 -10.37
CA SER A 252 -2.19 8.26 -10.35
C SER A 252 -2.02 8.83 -8.95
N ILE A 253 -1.26 9.91 -8.84
CA ILE A 253 -1.08 10.66 -7.59
C ILE A 253 -2.40 11.28 -7.11
N GLU A 254 -3.26 11.71 -8.03
CA GLU A 254 -4.57 12.27 -7.68
C GLU A 254 -5.43 11.27 -6.92
N LYS A 255 -5.35 9.99 -7.28
CA LYS A 255 -6.10 8.92 -6.62
C LYS A 255 -5.51 8.56 -5.26
N LEU A 256 -4.19 8.66 -5.05
CA LEU A 256 -3.58 8.58 -3.71
C LEU A 256 -4.18 9.62 -2.76
N LYS A 257 -4.35 10.85 -3.24
CA LYS A 257 -5.02 11.93 -2.50
C LYS A 257 -6.49 11.64 -2.26
N ASN A 258 -7.22 11.31 -3.32
CA ASN A 258 -8.67 11.18 -3.25
C ASN A 258 -9.13 9.97 -2.42
N ILE A 259 -8.41 8.85 -2.48
CA ILE A 259 -8.79 7.59 -1.81
C ILE A 259 -8.12 7.44 -0.44
N PHE A 260 -6.85 7.80 -0.31
CA PHE A 260 -6.04 7.53 0.90
C PHE A 260 -5.61 8.80 1.66
N ASP A 261 -6.08 9.98 1.23
CA ASP A 261 -5.77 11.28 1.85
C ASP A 261 -4.27 11.60 1.91
N ILE A 262 -3.47 11.04 0.98
CA ILE A 262 -2.05 11.34 0.82
C ILE A 262 -1.91 12.62 0.01
N GLN A 263 -1.39 13.69 0.62
CA GLN A 263 -1.20 14.95 -0.09
C GLN A 263 0.08 14.90 -0.95
N GLU A 264 0.18 15.78 -1.94
CA GLU A 264 1.36 15.84 -2.82
C GLU A 264 2.63 16.12 -2.01
N GLU A 265 2.54 16.97 -0.98
CA GLU A 265 3.63 17.32 -0.08
C GLU A 265 4.12 16.13 0.74
N ASP A 266 3.30 15.10 0.94
CA ASP A 266 3.71 13.86 1.61
C ASP A 266 4.67 13.05 0.74
N LEU A 267 4.60 13.18 -0.59
CA LEU A 267 5.32 12.37 -1.58
C LEU A 267 6.74 12.86 -1.87
N TYR A 268 7.23 13.87 -1.15
CA TYR A 268 8.61 14.32 -1.29
C TYR A 268 9.21 14.87 0.00
N LEU A 269 10.51 14.64 0.13
CA LEU A 269 11.40 15.38 1.02
C LEU A 269 12.21 16.36 0.17
N TYR A 270 12.11 17.63 0.52
CA TYR A 270 12.72 18.72 -0.20
C TYR A 270 13.52 19.63 0.73
N TYR A 271 14.71 20.04 0.27
CA TYR A 271 15.54 21.04 0.92
C TYR A 271 16.07 22.02 -0.13
N ASP A 272 15.76 23.31 0.03
CA ASP A 272 15.96 24.34 -1.01
C ASP A 272 17.38 24.90 -1.08
N LYS A 273 18.26 24.46 -0.18
CA LYS A 273 19.63 24.96 -0.04
C LYS A 273 20.67 23.85 -0.21
N PRO A 274 21.92 24.19 -0.54
CA PRO A 274 23.04 23.28 -0.36
C PRO A 274 23.18 22.89 1.12
N LEU A 275 23.51 21.63 1.37
CA LEU A 275 23.80 21.16 2.73
C LEU A 275 25.11 21.77 3.24
N SER A 276 25.13 22.20 4.50
CA SER A 276 26.34 22.62 5.18
C SER A 276 27.13 21.44 5.74
N GLU A 277 28.30 21.75 6.32
CA GLU A 277 29.15 20.76 7.00
C GLU A 277 28.63 20.37 8.40
N LYS A 278 27.52 20.96 8.87
CA LYS A 278 26.96 20.71 10.20
C LYS A 278 26.16 19.41 10.23
N GLU A 279 26.61 18.45 11.02
CA GLU A 279 25.94 17.14 11.21
C GLU A 279 24.44 17.25 11.55
N GLU A 280 24.06 18.25 12.36
CA GLU A 280 22.67 18.49 12.78
C GLU A 280 21.71 18.69 11.59
N GLU A 281 22.15 19.37 10.53
CA GLU A 281 21.33 19.61 9.34
C GLU A 281 20.98 18.29 8.62
N TRP A 282 21.95 17.38 8.55
CA TRP A 282 21.78 16.06 7.94
C TRP A 282 20.86 15.18 8.80
N GLN A 283 21.06 15.19 10.12
CA GLN A 283 20.22 14.47 11.07
C GLN A 283 18.77 14.96 11.03
N ASN A 284 18.54 16.26 10.88
CA ASN A 284 17.20 16.84 10.78
C ASN A 284 16.47 16.36 9.50
N LEU A 285 17.18 16.20 8.39
CA LEU A 285 16.59 15.62 7.17
C LEU A 285 16.26 14.13 7.36
N ILE A 286 17.08 13.36 8.07
CA ILE A 286 16.74 11.97 8.42
C ILE A 286 15.45 11.90 9.26
N LYS A 287 15.30 12.79 10.26
CA LYS A 287 14.09 12.85 11.09
C LYS A 287 12.86 13.21 10.25
N LEU A 288 12.97 14.21 9.37
CA LEU A 288 11.88 14.59 8.47
C LEU A 288 11.47 13.45 7.53
N PHE A 289 12.44 12.68 7.03
CA PHE A 289 12.17 11.48 6.24
C PHE A 289 11.38 10.43 7.03
N GLU A 290 11.79 10.16 8.27
CA GLU A 290 11.06 9.28 9.18
C GLU A 290 9.62 9.75 9.42
N GLU A 291 9.42 11.03 9.70
CA GLU A 291 8.09 11.62 9.96
C GLU A 291 7.17 11.47 8.74
N LYS A 292 7.68 11.78 7.54
CA LYS A 292 6.94 11.61 6.28
C LYS A 292 6.56 10.16 6.03
N LEU A 293 7.49 9.23 6.21
CA LEU A 293 7.18 7.81 6.03
C LEU A 293 6.19 7.31 7.07
N LYS A 294 6.29 7.72 8.35
CA LYS A 294 5.28 7.38 9.36
C LYS A 294 3.90 7.90 8.98
N ASN A 295 3.79 9.14 8.48
CA ASN A 295 2.53 9.69 8.00
C ASN A 295 1.95 8.85 6.87
N ILE A 296 2.72 8.61 5.80
CA ILE A 296 2.31 7.79 4.65
C ILE A 296 1.83 6.42 5.13
N TYR A 297 2.64 5.73 5.93
CA TYR A 297 2.35 4.37 6.38
C TYR A 297 1.12 4.27 7.28
N SER A 298 0.77 5.35 7.99
CA SER A 298 -0.45 5.40 8.81
C SER A 298 -1.74 5.46 8.00
N LYS A 299 -1.69 5.83 6.70
CA LYS A 299 -2.88 5.95 5.84
C LYS A 299 -3.35 4.62 5.23
N PHE A 300 -2.47 3.61 5.23
CA PHE A 300 -2.72 2.34 4.58
C PHE A 300 -2.81 1.23 5.63
N GLU A 301 -4.02 0.77 5.92
CA GLU A 301 -4.20 -0.45 6.70
C GLU A 301 -4.11 -1.67 5.80
N ASN A 302 -3.36 -2.68 6.26
CA ASN A 302 -3.25 -4.02 5.66
C ASN A 302 -2.78 -4.11 4.20
N LYS A 303 -2.47 -3.00 3.53
CA LYS A 303 -1.82 -2.99 2.20
C LYS A 303 -0.30 -2.97 2.33
N ILE A 304 0.41 -3.65 1.44
CA ILE A 304 1.85 -3.53 1.25
C ILE A 304 2.14 -2.20 0.53
N ARG A 305 3.13 -1.44 0.99
CA ARG A 305 3.49 -0.13 0.42
C ARG A 305 4.80 -0.27 -0.33
N ILE A 306 4.77 -0.21 -1.65
CA ILE A 306 5.97 -0.24 -2.49
C ILE A 306 6.41 1.21 -2.70
N LEU A 307 7.50 1.62 -2.07
CA LEU A 307 8.02 2.98 -2.25
C LEU A 307 8.84 3.08 -3.54
N HIS A 308 8.41 3.92 -4.46
CA HIS A 308 9.16 4.27 -5.67
C HIS A 308 10.02 5.49 -5.39
N ILE A 309 11.29 5.28 -5.05
CA ILE A 309 12.16 6.34 -4.56
C ILE A 309 13.08 6.85 -5.67
N ALA A 310 13.07 8.15 -5.89
CA ALA A 310 14.02 8.82 -6.78
C ALA A 310 14.74 9.97 -6.09
N PHE A 311 15.95 10.27 -6.57
CA PHE A 311 16.92 11.05 -5.82
C PHE A 311 17.51 12.21 -6.62
N ALA A 312 17.67 13.35 -5.97
CA ALA A 312 18.58 14.44 -6.33
C ALA A 312 19.28 14.93 -5.06
N THR A 313 20.12 14.08 -4.47
CA THR A 313 20.75 14.29 -3.15
C THR A 313 22.16 13.67 -3.12
N PRO A 314 23.07 14.11 -2.23
CA PRO A 314 24.35 13.44 -2.03
C PRO A 314 24.20 11.97 -1.64
N ALA A 315 25.09 11.11 -2.16
CA ALA A 315 25.11 9.68 -1.88
C ALA A 315 25.22 9.35 -0.37
N SER A 316 25.95 10.18 0.37
CA SER A 316 26.10 10.11 1.83
C SER A 316 24.76 10.24 2.57
N LEU A 317 23.90 11.20 2.16
CA LEU A 317 22.58 11.37 2.76
C LEU A 317 21.65 10.22 2.37
N ALA A 318 21.70 9.78 1.11
CA ALA A 318 20.91 8.65 0.63
C ALA A 318 21.23 7.35 1.38
N MET A 319 22.52 7.09 1.66
CA MET A 319 22.91 5.97 2.52
C MET A 319 22.28 6.07 3.92
N GLY A 320 22.26 7.26 4.50
CA GLY A 320 21.55 7.53 5.76
C GLY A 320 20.07 7.18 5.71
N PHE A 321 19.36 7.63 4.66
CA PHE A 321 17.95 7.27 4.46
C PHE A 321 17.76 5.76 4.29
N GLY A 322 18.66 5.10 3.58
CA GLY A 322 18.68 3.65 3.43
C GLY A 322 18.81 2.91 4.78
N ILE A 323 19.76 3.33 5.63
CA ILE A 323 19.91 2.78 6.99
C ILE A 323 18.63 2.96 7.80
N LYS A 324 18.05 4.17 7.75
CA LYS A 324 16.83 4.53 8.48
C LYS A 324 15.62 3.73 8.01
N LEU A 325 15.53 3.42 6.73
CA LEU A 325 14.47 2.59 6.17
C LEU A 325 14.67 1.10 6.51
N GLY A 326 15.91 0.61 6.43
CA GLY A 326 16.26 -0.79 6.62
C GLY A 326 15.68 -1.71 5.53
N THR A 327 15.60 -3.02 5.81
CA THR A 327 15.17 -4.06 4.84
C THR A 327 13.80 -4.64 5.15
N LYS A 328 12.94 -3.92 5.87
CA LYS A 328 11.61 -4.43 6.24
C LYS A 328 10.52 -4.05 5.23
N LYS A 329 10.74 -3.02 4.42
CA LYS A 329 9.73 -2.47 3.50
C LYS A 329 10.19 -2.55 2.05
N PRO A 330 9.26 -2.82 1.12
CA PRO A 330 9.58 -2.91 -0.28
C PRO A 330 9.81 -1.54 -0.90
N VAL A 331 10.80 -1.49 -1.79
CA VAL A 331 11.18 -0.27 -2.52
C VAL A 331 11.57 -0.57 -3.96
N ILE A 332 11.38 0.39 -4.84
CA ILE A 332 11.99 0.43 -6.17
C ILE A 332 12.76 1.74 -6.27
N LEU A 333 14.05 1.65 -6.57
CA LEU A 333 14.93 2.81 -6.65
C LEU A 333 15.14 3.21 -8.10
N TYR A 334 15.00 4.50 -8.36
CA TYR A 334 15.08 5.08 -9.70
C TYR A 334 16.35 5.93 -9.85
N HIS A 335 16.96 5.82 -11.04
CA HIS A 335 18.02 6.68 -11.51
C HIS A 335 17.49 7.61 -12.61
N TYR A 336 17.76 8.90 -12.50
CA TYR A 336 17.37 9.86 -13.53
C TYR A 336 18.45 9.94 -14.61
N GLN A 337 18.11 9.56 -15.84
CA GLN A 337 19.01 9.60 -16.99
C GLN A 337 18.22 9.90 -18.27
N SER A 338 18.79 10.73 -19.15
CA SER A 338 18.20 11.06 -20.45
C SER A 338 16.74 11.54 -20.36
N ASP A 339 16.47 12.41 -19.39
CA ASP A 339 15.16 12.99 -19.08
C ASP A 339 14.08 11.99 -18.59
N LYS A 340 14.48 10.82 -18.09
CA LYS A 340 13.56 9.80 -17.59
C LYS A 340 14.04 9.19 -16.28
N TYR A 341 13.10 8.71 -15.47
CA TYR A 341 13.41 7.90 -14.30
C TYR A 341 13.43 6.43 -14.70
N VAL A 342 14.62 5.82 -14.65
CA VAL A 342 14.82 4.40 -14.94
C VAL A 342 14.88 3.64 -13.62
N PRO A 343 14.04 2.61 -13.38
CA PRO A 343 14.19 1.77 -12.21
C PRO A 343 15.47 0.95 -12.34
N VAL A 344 16.37 1.09 -11.38
CA VAL A 344 17.70 0.47 -11.40
C VAL A 344 17.88 -0.60 -10.33
N ILE A 345 17.10 -0.52 -9.26
CA ILE A 345 17.10 -1.52 -8.18
C ILE A 345 15.64 -1.79 -7.80
N ASP A 346 15.21 -3.03 -7.95
CA ASP A 346 13.88 -3.51 -7.58
C ASP A 346 13.98 -4.40 -6.34
N LEU A 347 13.49 -3.88 -5.21
CA LEU A 347 13.34 -4.57 -3.93
C LEU A 347 11.85 -4.60 -3.54
N SER A 348 10.95 -4.77 -4.51
CA SER A 348 9.49 -4.73 -4.30
C SER A 348 8.93 -5.98 -3.60
N SER A 349 9.72 -7.04 -3.43
CA SER A 349 9.29 -8.29 -2.82
C SER A 349 10.24 -8.74 -1.69
N ALA A 350 9.74 -9.59 -0.79
CA ALA A 350 10.56 -10.14 0.28
C ALA A 350 11.77 -10.95 -0.24
N GLU A 351 11.62 -11.59 -1.41
CA GLU A 351 12.71 -12.30 -2.09
C GLU A 351 13.78 -11.32 -2.58
N THR A 352 13.39 -10.28 -3.31
CA THR A 352 14.34 -9.31 -3.87
C THR A 352 15.02 -8.48 -2.78
N ILE A 353 14.31 -8.11 -1.71
CA ILE A 353 14.91 -7.44 -0.54
C ILE A 353 15.99 -8.30 0.14
N ARG A 354 15.83 -9.62 0.19
CA ARG A 354 16.83 -10.50 0.83
C ARG A 354 18.14 -10.55 0.03
N THR A 355 18.08 -10.33 -1.29
CA THR A 355 19.26 -10.45 -2.16
C THR A 355 20.37 -9.47 -1.80
N ILE A 356 20.04 -8.25 -1.38
CA ILE A 356 21.05 -7.23 -1.02
C ILE A 356 21.86 -7.56 0.25
N LYS A 357 21.40 -8.53 1.05
CA LYS A 357 22.12 -9.09 2.21
C LYS A 357 22.59 -10.53 1.97
N GLY A 358 22.33 -11.08 0.77
CA GLY A 358 22.74 -12.43 0.42
C GLY A 358 24.26 -12.49 0.29
N MET A 359 24.89 -13.44 0.99
CA MET A 359 26.31 -13.74 0.83
C MET A 359 26.52 -14.39 -0.53
N LYS A 360 27.45 -13.87 -1.33
CA LYS A 360 27.76 -14.43 -2.66
C LYS A 360 29.22 -14.22 -3.05
N GLU A 361 29.64 -14.91 -4.10
CA GLU A 361 30.95 -14.71 -4.70
C GLU A 361 31.07 -13.30 -5.30
N ILE A 362 32.28 -12.75 -5.23
CA ILE A 362 32.61 -11.40 -5.71
C ILE A 362 32.94 -11.48 -7.20
N GLU A 363 32.08 -10.95 -8.05
CA GLU A 363 32.17 -11.04 -9.51
C GLU A 363 32.09 -9.70 -10.24
N LYS A 364 31.48 -8.67 -9.64
CA LYS A 364 31.25 -7.34 -10.23
C LYS A 364 32.23 -6.28 -9.72
N ILE A 365 32.70 -6.44 -8.49
CA ILE A 365 33.68 -5.55 -7.87
C ILE A 365 35.07 -6.18 -7.82
N LYS A 366 36.09 -5.34 -7.70
CA LYS A 366 37.42 -5.71 -7.22
C LYS A 366 37.76 -4.85 -6.02
N TYR A 367 38.60 -5.39 -5.14
CA TYR A 367 39.00 -4.69 -3.93
C TYR A 367 40.49 -4.83 -3.62
N GLU A 368 41.02 -3.85 -2.90
CA GLU A 368 42.38 -3.82 -2.37
C GLU A 368 42.32 -3.47 -0.88
N ILE A 369 43.12 -4.16 -0.06
CA ILE A 369 43.18 -3.94 1.39
C ILE A 369 44.58 -3.48 1.75
N LYS A 370 44.69 -2.37 2.48
CA LYS A 370 45.94 -1.81 2.99
C LYS A 370 45.89 -1.69 4.52
N ASN A 371 46.99 -2.06 5.18
CA ASN A 371 47.23 -1.85 6.61
C ASN A 371 46.15 -2.41 7.57
N ILE A 372 45.50 -3.53 7.22
CA ILE A 372 44.40 -4.11 8.03
C ILE A 372 44.83 -4.79 9.34
N GLN A 373 46.12 -4.91 9.60
CA GLN A 373 46.62 -5.57 10.80
C GLN A 373 46.42 -4.69 12.03
N ASN A 374 45.86 -5.26 13.11
CA ASN A 374 45.71 -4.63 14.43
C ASN A 374 44.92 -3.31 14.44
N THR A 375 43.90 -3.17 13.59
CA THR A 375 42.98 -2.02 13.63
C THR A 375 41.54 -2.46 13.92
N GLU A 376 40.79 -1.60 14.59
CA GLU A 376 39.34 -1.73 14.78
C GLU A 376 38.54 -0.78 13.87
N ASP A 377 39.22 0.20 13.25
CA ASP A 377 38.66 1.22 12.37
C ASP A 377 39.17 1.03 10.93
N VAL A 378 38.24 0.96 9.97
CA VAL A 378 38.55 0.78 8.55
C VAL A 378 37.92 1.88 7.72
N ALA A 379 38.72 2.59 6.93
CA ALA A 379 38.24 3.45 5.85
C ALA A 379 37.83 2.61 4.64
N VAL A 380 36.55 2.68 4.27
CA VAL A 380 35.99 1.98 3.11
C VAL A 380 35.73 2.99 2.01
N GLU A 381 36.46 2.87 0.91
CA GLU A 381 36.30 3.69 -0.28
C GLU A 381 35.46 2.93 -1.30
N ILE A 382 34.26 3.42 -1.61
CA ILE A 382 33.38 2.78 -2.59
C ILE A 382 33.34 3.63 -3.86
N ARG A 383 34.04 3.16 -4.89
CA ARG A 383 34.21 3.84 -6.18
C ARG A 383 33.50 3.08 -7.30
N LEU A 384 32.22 3.37 -7.48
CA LEU A 384 31.39 2.87 -8.59
C LEU A 384 31.01 3.97 -9.59
N ALA A 385 31.62 5.15 -9.46
CA ALA A 385 31.50 6.27 -10.37
C ALA A 385 32.88 6.79 -10.79
N SER A 386 32.91 7.72 -11.74
CA SER A 386 34.12 8.19 -12.41
C SER A 386 35.09 8.99 -11.52
N HIS A 387 34.67 9.49 -10.36
CA HIS A 387 35.55 10.27 -9.47
C HIS A 387 36.53 9.38 -8.70
N ASN A 388 37.82 9.71 -8.76
CA ASN A 388 38.87 9.00 -8.05
C ASN A 388 38.89 9.39 -6.55
N LEU A 389 38.52 8.46 -5.68
CA LEU A 389 38.51 8.66 -4.22
C LEU A 389 39.86 8.41 -3.54
N THR A 390 40.67 7.50 -4.08
CA THR A 390 41.73 6.84 -3.29
C THR A 390 42.81 7.80 -2.80
N SER A 391 43.37 8.61 -3.69
CA SER A 391 44.38 9.59 -3.28
C SER A 391 43.80 10.67 -2.37
N ASP A 392 42.52 11.00 -2.51
CA ASP A 392 41.88 12.04 -1.71
C ASP A 392 41.61 11.58 -0.27
N VAL A 393 41.14 10.34 -0.10
CA VAL A 393 40.89 9.74 1.21
C VAL A 393 42.21 9.47 1.93
N GLU A 394 43.21 8.88 1.27
CA GLU A 394 44.54 8.66 1.86
C GLU A 394 45.17 9.98 2.36
N ASN A 395 45.11 11.04 1.56
CA ASN A 395 45.63 12.35 1.94
C ASN A 395 44.83 12.97 3.10
N TYR A 396 43.51 12.83 3.10
CA TYR A 396 42.65 13.30 4.20
C TYR A 396 42.97 12.59 5.52
N LEU A 397 43.11 11.25 5.49
CA LEU A 397 43.45 10.46 6.67
C LEU A 397 44.81 10.86 7.23
N LYS A 398 45.82 10.96 6.36
CA LYS A 398 47.17 11.42 6.74
C LYS A 398 47.16 12.83 7.33
N ALA A 399 46.45 13.77 6.70
CA ALA A 399 46.39 15.16 7.16
C ALA A 399 45.66 15.32 8.51
N ASN A 400 44.82 14.36 8.88
CA ASN A 400 44.09 14.29 10.14
C ASN A 400 44.70 13.30 11.16
N ASN A 401 45.90 12.77 10.90
CA ASN A 401 46.58 11.79 11.76
C ASN A 401 45.69 10.56 12.08
N LYS A 402 44.92 10.09 11.10
CA LYS A 402 44.08 8.89 11.20
C LYS A 402 44.82 7.71 10.59
N ASP A 403 45.16 6.72 11.41
CA ASP A 403 45.85 5.50 10.99
C ASP A 403 44.86 4.35 10.80
N TYR A 404 43.88 4.56 9.90
CA TYR A 404 42.88 3.55 9.59
C TYR A 404 43.39 2.63 8.48
N ALA A 405 43.03 1.35 8.55
CA ALA A 405 43.18 0.48 7.39
C ALA A 405 42.28 0.96 6.25
N ILE A 406 42.69 0.70 5.02
CA ILE A 406 41.95 1.16 3.83
C ILE A 406 41.49 -0.04 3.04
N VAL A 407 40.20 -0.08 2.74
CA VAL A 407 39.59 -1.02 1.82
C VAL A 407 39.08 -0.23 0.63
N ASN A 408 39.77 -0.35 -0.50
CA ASN A 408 39.32 0.23 -1.75
C ASN A 408 38.42 -0.76 -2.48
N ILE A 409 37.20 -0.34 -2.80
CA ILE A 409 36.23 -1.13 -3.57
C ILE A 409 35.91 -0.37 -4.85
N GLN A 410 36.00 -1.05 -5.99
CA GLN A 410 35.77 -0.44 -7.29
C GLN A 410 35.14 -1.44 -8.26
N THR A 411 34.51 -0.94 -9.31
CA THR A 411 34.01 -1.76 -10.41
C THR A 411 35.16 -2.46 -11.15
N LEU A 412 34.89 -3.64 -11.72
CA LEU A 412 35.85 -4.28 -12.65
C LEU A 412 36.08 -3.42 -13.90
N ASN A 413 35.02 -2.83 -14.43
CA ASN A 413 35.05 -1.97 -15.61
C ASN A 413 35.08 -0.50 -15.19
N ALA A 414 36.05 0.27 -15.70
CA ALA A 414 36.15 1.70 -15.42
C ALA A 414 35.01 2.49 -16.10
N GLY A 415 34.54 3.55 -15.44
CA GLY A 415 33.53 4.46 -15.98
C GLY A 415 32.23 4.45 -15.17
N ASN A 416 31.16 4.97 -15.78
CA ASN A 416 29.82 4.93 -15.18
C ASN A 416 29.25 3.52 -15.28
N LEU A 417 28.50 3.10 -14.25
CA LEU A 417 27.73 1.87 -14.34
C LEU A 417 26.71 1.95 -15.48
N PRO A 418 26.59 0.91 -16.32
CA PRO A 418 25.51 0.86 -17.31
C PRO A 418 24.16 0.83 -16.61
N LEU A 419 23.14 1.38 -17.29
CA LEU A 419 21.76 1.16 -16.88
C LEU A 419 21.48 -0.35 -16.92
N PRO A 420 20.89 -0.92 -15.86
CA PRO A 420 20.69 -2.35 -15.80
C PRO A 420 19.56 -2.77 -16.73
N GLU A 421 19.68 -3.95 -17.34
CA GLU A 421 18.57 -4.58 -18.07
C GLU A 421 17.55 -5.18 -17.09
N LYS A 422 18.02 -5.56 -15.89
CA LYS A 422 17.22 -6.14 -14.80
C LYS A 422 17.58 -5.50 -13.45
N ASN A 423 17.81 -6.31 -12.42
CA ASN A 423 18.13 -5.88 -11.05
C ASN A 423 19.64 -5.91 -10.75
N GLU A 424 20.48 -5.73 -11.76
CA GLU A 424 21.92 -6.00 -11.69
C GLU A 424 22.65 -5.06 -10.72
N TRP A 425 22.12 -3.86 -10.46
CA TRP A 425 22.69 -2.95 -9.45
C TRP A 425 22.57 -3.53 -8.03
N ALA A 426 21.57 -4.39 -7.75
CA ALA A 426 21.45 -5.11 -6.48
C ALA A 426 22.62 -6.07 -6.23
N GLU A 427 23.23 -6.61 -7.30
CA GLU A 427 24.37 -7.52 -7.18
C GLU A 427 25.61 -6.81 -6.62
N TYR A 428 25.88 -5.57 -7.05
CA TYR A 428 26.98 -4.77 -6.47
C TYR A 428 26.81 -4.56 -4.98
N ILE A 429 25.57 -4.32 -4.53
CA ILE A 429 25.27 -4.12 -3.10
C ILE A 429 25.54 -5.39 -2.30
N SER A 430 25.09 -6.54 -2.82
CA SER A 430 25.31 -7.84 -2.19
C SER A 430 26.80 -8.22 -2.12
N GLU A 431 27.61 -7.92 -3.14
CA GLU A 431 29.07 -8.17 -3.08
C GLU A 431 29.78 -7.25 -2.09
N ILE A 432 29.43 -5.96 -2.09
CA ILE A 432 29.97 -5.01 -1.12
C ILE A 432 29.60 -5.46 0.30
N TYR A 433 28.34 -5.83 0.52
CA TYR A 433 27.88 -6.33 1.81
C TYR A 433 28.63 -7.60 2.23
N THR A 434 28.79 -8.57 1.32
CA THR A 434 29.55 -9.81 1.55
C THR A 434 30.98 -9.49 1.96
N LEU A 435 31.69 -8.66 1.18
CA LEU A 435 33.07 -8.26 1.48
C LEU A 435 33.18 -7.60 2.85
N LEU A 436 32.32 -6.62 3.15
CA LEU A 436 32.39 -5.94 4.44
C LEU A 436 32.06 -6.90 5.60
N ASN A 437 31.09 -7.78 5.44
CA ASN A 437 30.77 -8.78 6.46
C ASN A 437 31.94 -9.75 6.69
N ASP A 438 32.59 -10.22 5.63
CA ASP A 438 33.77 -11.08 5.74
C ASP A 438 34.92 -10.38 6.45
N LEU A 439 35.17 -9.11 6.10
CA LEU A 439 36.18 -8.30 6.80
C LEU A 439 35.86 -8.14 8.28
N LYS A 440 34.59 -7.88 8.63
CA LYS A 440 34.13 -7.77 10.02
C LYS A 440 34.47 -9.03 10.81
N ASN A 441 34.16 -10.19 10.23
CA ASN A 441 34.30 -11.48 10.89
C ASN A 441 35.77 -11.94 10.95
N GLN A 442 36.54 -11.69 9.90
CA GLN A 442 37.93 -12.13 9.79
C GLN A 442 38.90 -11.25 10.59
N TYR A 443 38.68 -9.93 10.61
CA TYR A 443 39.60 -8.96 11.21
C TYR A 443 39.05 -8.25 12.45
N HIS A 444 37.88 -8.64 12.94
CA HIS A 444 37.21 -8.05 14.11
C HIS A 444 37.02 -6.53 13.99
N ILE A 445 36.64 -6.06 12.81
CA ILE A 445 36.42 -4.64 12.55
C ILE A 445 35.22 -4.14 13.36
N ASN A 446 35.44 -3.13 14.19
CA ASN A 446 34.37 -2.51 14.99
C ASN A 446 33.67 -1.40 14.23
N ARG A 447 34.42 -0.58 13.49
CA ARG A 447 33.89 0.61 12.82
C ARG A 447 34.32 0.72 11.36
N TYR A 448 33.36 1.07 10.51
CA TYR A 448 33.62 1.47 9.13
C TYR A 448 33.46 2.97 8.93
N HIS A 449 34.47 3.62 8.37
CA HIS A 449 34.44 4.99 7.87
C HIS A 449 34.18 4.98 6.37
N ILE A 450 32.95 5.30 5.96
CA ILE A 450 32.46 5.13 4.59
C ILE A 450 32.67 6.40 3.77
N PHE A 451 33.37 6.28 2.64
CA PHE A 451 33.60 7.32 1.65
C PHE A 451 33.01 6.88 0.30
N LEU A 452 32.14 7.71 -0.28
CA LEU A 452 31.28 7.30 -1.41
C LEU A 452 31.57 8.10 -2.69
N SER A 453 31.73 7.36 -3.79
CA SER A 453 31.72 7.82 -5.17
C SER A 453 30.93 6.77 -5.96
N THR A 454 29.61 6.82 -5.82
CA THR A 454 28.70 5.80 -6.32
C THR A 454 27.36 6.43 -6.73
N PRO A 455 26.60 5.82 -7.64
CA PRO A 455 25.21 6.20 -7.87
C PRO A 455 24.39 6.22 -6.56
N VAL A 456 23.53 7.22 -6.43
CA VAL A 456 22.76 7.50 -5.21
C VAL A 456 21.85 6.33 -4.81
N ALA A 457 21.27 5.63 -5.80
CA ALA A 457 20.44 4.45 -5.56
C ALA A 457 21.24 3.29 -4.91
N ILE A 458 22.50 3.09 -5.33
CA ILE A 458 23.37 2.07 -4.70
C ILE A 458 23.72 2.47 -3.28
N ALA A 459 24.03 3.75 -3.03
CA ALA A 459 24.31 4.22 -1.67
C ALA A 459 23.12 3.99 -0.73
N PHE A 460 21.90 4.29 -1.20
CA PHE A 460 20.67 4.03 -0.45
C PHE A 460 20.49 2.55 -0.13
N ALA A 461 20.52 1.68 -1.13
CA ALA A 461 20.29 0.25 -0.91
C ALA A 461 21.43 -0.43 -0.12
N LEU A 462 22.67 0.04 -0.24
CA LEU A 462 23.76 -0.39 0.65
C LEU A 462 23.51 0.05 2.10
N GLY A 463 23.01 1.26 2.30
CA GLY A 463 22.52 1.71 3.60
C GLY A 463 21.46 0.78 4.18
N MET A 464 20.47 0.37 3.37
CA MET A 464 19.47 -0.63 3.78
C MET A 464 20.13 -1.96 4.17
N ALA A 465 21.07 -2.46 3.37
CA ALA A 465 21.76 -3.73 3.60
C ALA A 465 22.57 -3.72 4.90
N ILE A 466 23.31 -2.65 5.19
CA ILE A 466 24.12 -2.52 6.40
C ILE A 466 23.24 -2.31 7.64
N GLY A 467 22.26 -1.41 7.56
CA GLY A 467 21.39 -1.05 8.68
C GLY A 467 22.14 -0.36 9.83
N HIS A 468 21.47 -0.23 10.98
CA HIS A 468 22.01 0.47 12.16
C HIS A 468 22.87 -0.42 13.08
N PHE A 469 22.99 -1.71 12.76
CA PHE A 469 23.72 -2.69 13.59
C PHE A 469 25.24 -2.61 13.46
N TRP A 470 25.75 -1.93 12.42
CA TRP A 470 27.18 -1.73 12.21
C TRP A 470 27.53 -0.29 12.63
N ASP A 471 28.62 -0.14 13.39
CA ASP A 471 29.14 1.20 13.70
C ASP A 471 29.74 1.77 12.41
N THR A 472 29.02 2.69 11.78
CA THR A 472 29.40 3.28 10.50
C THR A 472 29.40 4.79 10.59
N TYR A 473 30.48 5.42 10.15
CA TYR A 473 30.58 6.87 9.99
C TYR A 473 30.56 7.18 8.51
N ILE A 474 29.56 7.96 8.08
CA ILE A 474 29.39 8.33 6.69
C ILE A 474 29.99 9.70 6.47
N TYR A 475 30.88 9.82 5.50
CA TYR A 475 31.54 11.07 5.15
C TYR A 475 30.99 11.66 3.86
N ASN A 476 30.90 12.99 3.82
CA ASN A 476 30.57 13.73 2.61
C ASN A 476 31.81 14.47 2.09
N TYR A 477 31.89 14.59 0.77
CA TYR A 477 32.99 15.26 0.06
C TYR A 477 32.72 16.75 -0.12
N ASN A 478 33.69 17.61 0.22
CA ASN A 478 33.69 19.03 -0.13
C ASN A 478 34.81 19.33 -1.14
N PRO A 479 34.51 19.52 -2.44
CA PRO A 479 35.52 19.78 -3.47
C PRO A 479 36.26 21.12 -3.29
N LYS A 480 35.70 22.06 -2.52
CA LYS A 480 36.26 23.40 -2.33
C LYS A 480 37.10 23.52 -1.05
N ALA A 481 37.10 22.50 -0.20
CA ALA A 481 37.81 22.52 1.06
C ALA A 481 39.29 22.12 0.88
N GLU A 482 40.12 22.57 1.81
CA GLU A 482 41.50 22.10 1.95
C GLU A 482 41.54 20.61 2.33
N ILE A 483 42.67 19.94 2.09
CA ILE A 483 42.84 18.49 2.31
C ILE A 483 42.33 18.03 3.68
N LYS A 484 42.59 18.80 4.75
CA LYS A 484 42.13 18.46 6.12
C LYS A 484 40.61 18.43 6.27
N ASN A 485 39.90 19.25 5.51
CA ASN A 485 38.45 19.43 5.57
C ASN A 485 37.74 18.87 4.31
N LYS A 486 38.48 18.18 3.43
CA LYS A 486 37.97 17.66 2.16
C LYS A 486 36.87 16.61 2.36
N TYR A 487 36.89 15.94 3.50
CA TYR A 487 35.80 15.09 3.98
C TYR A 487 35.38 15.49 5.39
N PHE A 488 34.07 15.49 5.62
CA PHE A 488 33.49 15.74 6.93
C PHE A 488 32.45 14.65 7.22
N LYS A 489 32.40 14.21 8.48
CA LYS A 489 31.45 13.21 8.95
C LYS A 489 30.06 13.85 9.00
N VAL A 490 29.07 13.22 8.38
CA VAL A 490 27.70 13.75 8.28
C VAL A 490 26.67 12.93 9.02
N LEU A 491 26.93 11.63 9.22
CA LEU A 491 25.99 10.70 9.86
C LEU A 491 26.75 9.57 10.56
N GLU A 492 26.15 9.04 11.63
CA GLU A 492 26.58 7.82 12.31
C GLU A 492 25.46 6.77 12.25
N GLY A 493 25.70 5.63 11.59
CA GLY A 493 24.66 4.63 11.32
C GLY A 493 23.97 4.08 12.57
N LYS A 494 24.69 3.95 13.69
CA LYS A 494 24.13 3.51 14.98
C LYS A 494 23.07 4.46 15.54
N ASN A 495 23.09 5.74 15.14
CA ASN A 495 22.11 6.74 15.57
C ASN A 495 20.90 6.81 14.64
N LEU A 496 20.85 5.96 13.61
CA LEU A 496 19.80 5.92 12.58
C LEU A 496 18.95 4.65 12.70
N GLU A 497 18.53 4.31 13.93
CA GLU A 497 17.68 3.14 14.17
C GLU A 497 16.48 3.12 13.21
N SER A 498 16.22 1.94 12.64
CA SER A 498 15.21 1.78 11.60
C SER A 498 13.82 2.13 12.14
N ILE A 499 13.00 2.76 11.29
CA ILE A 499 11.63 3.15 11.66
C ILE A 499 10.65 1.96 11.74
N PHE A 500 11.10 0.75 11.41
CA PHE A 500 10.27 -0.45 11.26
C PHE A 500 10.78 -1.65 12.03
#